data_AF-A0A2V3HU30-F1
#
_entry.id   AF-A0A2V3HU30-F1
#
_cell.length_a   1.000
_cell.length_b   1.000
_cell.length_c   1.000
_cell.angle_alpha   90.00
_cell.angle_beta   90.00
_cell.angle_gamma   90.00
#
_symmetry.space_group_name_H-M   'P 1'
#
loop_
_entity.id
_entity.type
_entity.pdbx_description
1 polymer ?
#
loop_
_entity_poly.entity_id
_entity_poly.type
_entity_poly.pdbx_seq_one_letter_code
_entity_poly.pdbx_strand_id
1 'polypeptide(L)' 'VFNLKPRKLRGILSEGMLLAAEDDDENVRLVTIHGDISPGSSVR' A
#
# COMPACT_ATOMS: atom_id res chain seq x y z
N VAL A 1 -2.48 3.89 -3.00
CA VAL A 1 -2.26 4.42 -4.37
C VAL A 1 -3.24 3.73 -5.31
N PHE A 2 -4.13 4.47 -5.98
CA PHE A 2 -5.25 3.89 -6.75
C PHE A 2 -5.13 4.09 -8.28
N ASN A 3 -4.03 4.68 -8.74
CA ASN A 3 -3.81 5.05 -10.14
C ASN A 3 -2.76 4.17 -10.85
N LEU A 4 -2.34 3.07 -10.24
CA LEU A 4 -1.42 2.12 -10.85
C LEU A 4 -2.18 1.09 -11.67
N LYS A 5 -1.57 0.62 -12.76
CA LYS A 5 -2.14 -0.44 -13.59
C LYS A 5 -2.23 -1.74 -12.77
N PRO A 6 -3.36 -2.47 -12.80
CA PRO A 6 -3.47 -3.77 -12.15
C PRO A 6 -2.39 -4.75 -12.63
N ARG A 7 -1.92 -5.61 -11.73
CA ARG A 7 -0.90 -6.63 -12.05
C ARG A 7 -1.31 -7.98 -11.49
N LYS A 8 -1.08 -9.03 -12.29
CA LYS A 8 -1.25 -10.41 -11.84
C LYS A 8 -0.08 -10.83 -10.94
N LEU A 9 -0.41 -11.29 -9.74
CA LEU A 9 0.52 -11.85 -8.76
C LEU A 9 0.07 -13.28 -8.45
N ARG A 10 0.86 -14.28 -8.85
CA ARG A 10 0.55 -15.71 -8.67
C ARG A 10 -0.87 -16.10 -9.13
N GLY A 11 -1.34 -15.54 -10.24
CA GLY A 11 -2.67 -15.80 -10.79
C GLY A 11 -3.80 -14.93 -10.23
N ILE A 12 -3.55 -14.18 -9.15
CA ILE A 12 -4.52 -13.24 -8.55
C ILE A 12 -4.30 -11.85 -9.15
N LEU A 13 -5.38 -11.16 -9.53
CA LEU A 13 -5.31 -9.78 -10.01
C LEU A 13 -5.24 -8.81 -8.83
N SER A 14 -4.10 -8.10 -8.70
CA SER A 14 -3.96 -7.02 -7.73
C SER A 14 -4.39 -5.71 -8.36
N GLU A 15 -5.44 -5.09 -7.82
CA GLU A 15 -6.00 -3.81 -8.31
C GLU A 15 -5.36 -2.57 -7.67
N GLY A 16 -4.49 -2.79 -6.68
CA GLY A 16 -3.81 -1.72 -5.97
C GLY A 16 -2.42 -2.12 -5.50
N MET A 17 -1.75 -1.16 -4.87
CA MET A 17 -0.46 -1.33 -4.22
C MET A 17 -0.52 -0.72 -2.82
N LEU A 18 -0.03 -1.47 -1.83
CA LEU A 18 0.18 -0.98 -0.49
C LEU A 18 1.52 -0.26 -0.42
N LEU A 19 1.56 0.89 0.25
CA LEU A 19 2.79 1.62 0.49
C LEU A 19 3.52 1.00 1.67
N ALA A 20 4.82 0.79 1.52
CA ALA A 20 5.69 0.26 2.55
C ALA A 20 7.04 0.98 2.53
N ALA A 21 7.72 0.96 3.66
CA ALA A 21 9.10 1.43 3.82
C ALA A 21 9.96 0.29 4.35
N GLU A 22 11.24 0.35 4.05
CA GLU A 22 12.26 -0.59 4.51
C GLU A 22 13.04 0.06 5.66
N ASP A 23 13.31 -0.69 6.72
CA ASP A 23 14.24 -0.26 7.78
C ASP A 23 15.69 -0.67 7.49
N ASP A 24 16.63 -0.24 8.34
CA ASP A 24 18.06 -0.49 8.15
C ASP A 24 18.42 -1.99 8.14
N ASP A 25 17.51 -2.84 8.63
CA ASP A 25 17.64 -4.30 8.69
C ASP A 25 16.90 -5.02 7.53
N GLU A 26 16.60 -4.30 6.45
CA GLU A 26 15.88 -4.80 5.25
C GLU A 26 14.43 -5.28 5.53
N ASN A 27 13.82 -4.90 6.66
CA ASN A 27 12.46 -5.30 6.96
C ASN A 27 11.45 -4.34 6.33
N VAL A 28 10.52 -4.91 5.56
CA VAL A 28 9.44 -4.16 4.93
C VAL A 28 8.28 -3.95 5.91
N ARG A 29 7.94 -2.68 6.18
CA ARG A 29 6.82 -2.28 7.05
C ARG A 29 5.77 -1.51 6.27
N LEU A 30 4.50 -1.81 6.53
CA LEU A 30 3.38 -1.09 5.92
C LEU A 30 3.30 0.35 6.44
N VAL A 31 3.09 1.29 5.53
CA VAL A 31 2.73 2.67 5.90
C VAL A 31 1.31 2.64 6.44
N THR A 32 1.16 3.06 7.68
CA THR A 32 -0.14 3.20 8.34
C THR A 32 -0.36 4.65 8.74
N ILE A 33 -1.61 5.00 9.04
CA ILE A 33 -1.97 6.28 9.60
C ILE A 33 -2.01 6.21 11.12
N HIS A 34 -1.84 7.36 11.78
CA HIS A 34 -2.10 7.47 13.20
C HIS A 34 -3.59 7.76 13.45
N GLY A 35 -4.25 6.94 14.25
CA GLY A 35 -5.67 7.09 14.59
C GLY A 35 -6.62 6.57 13.50
N ASP A 36 -7.90 6.95 13.60
CA ASP A 36 -8.93 6.54 12.66
C ASP A 36 -9.08 7.55 11.52
N ILE A 37 -9.29 7.05 10.29
CA ILE A 37 -9.63 7.86 9.13
C ILE A 37 -10.74 7.18 8.32
N SER A 38 -11.55 7.97 7.65
CA SER A 38 -12.57 7.44 6.74
C SER A 38 -11.93 6.68 5.58
N PRO A 39 -12.48 5.52 5.16
CA PRO A 39 -12.05 4.86 3.94
C PRO A 39 -12.10 5.80 2.73
N GLY A 40 -11.04 5.80 1.93
CA GLY A 40 -10.93 6.65 0.74
C GLY A 40 -10.42 8.07 0.99
N SER A 41 -10.08 8.43 2.23
CA SER A 41 -9.40 9.70 2.51
C SER A 41 -8.09 9.82 1.72
N SER A 42 -7.87 11.00 1.11
CA SER A 42 -6.72 11.25 0.26
C SER A 42 -5.47 11.56 1.08
N VAL A 43 -4.36 10.91 0.71
CA VAL A 43 -3.02 11.27 1.17
C VAL A 43 -2.55 12.47 0.34
N ARG A 44 -1.96 13.48 1.00
CA ARG A 44 -1.40 14.69 0.37
C ARG A 44 0.11 14.75 0.59
#